data_AF-A0A7C8DM36-F1
#
_entry.id   AF-A0A7C8DM36-F1
#
_cell.length_a   1.000
_cell.length_b   1.000
_cell.length_c   1.000
_cell.angle_alpha   90.00
_cell.angle_beta   90.00
_cell.angle_gamma   90.00
#
_symmetry.space_group_name_H-M   'P 1'
#
loop_
_entity.id
_entity.type
_entity.pdbx_description
1 polymer ?
#
loop_
_entity_poly.entity_id
_entity_poly.type
_entity_poly.pdbx_seq_one_letter_code
_entity_poly.pdbx_strand_id
1 'polypeptide(L)'
;MASINNMAVLLLTMVVASALSVVYVKYDARLMFNQLQQELREQDRLGVEWNNLQLEQNTYASNNKIEQLARTTLNLRVPAPEDVVYVKIK
;
A
#
# COMPACT_ATOMS: atom_id res chain seq x y z
N MET A 1 4.10 -23.40 -61.84
CA MET A 1 5.18 -23.15 -60.86
C MET A 1 5.20 -21.72 -60.32
N ALA A 2 5.18 -20.68 -61.15
CA ALA A 2 5.27 -19.28 -60.69
C ALA A 2 4.18 -18.85 -59.67
N SER A 3 2.93 -19.29 -59.84
CA SER A 3 1.83 -18.99 -58.89
C SER A 3 2.07 -19.56 -57.48
N ILE A 4 2.66 -20.75 -57.37
CA ILE A 4 2.94 -21.39 -56.07
C ILE A 4 4.03 -20.63 -55.32
N ASN A 5 5.08 -20.17 -56.03
CA ASN A 5 6.15 -19.38 -55.42
C ASN A 5 5.62 -18.05 -54.87
N ASN A 6 4.76 -17.35 -55.62
CA ASN A 6 4.16 -16.11 -55.16
C ASN A 6 3.30 -16.31 -53.90
N MET A 7 2.56 -17.42 -53.82
CA MET A 7 1.77 -17.75 -52.63
C MET A 7 2.64 -18.08 -51.42
N ALA A 8 3.74 -18.81 -51.63
CA ALA A 8 4.70 -19.12 -50.57
C ALA A 8 5.34 -17.84 -50.00
N VAL A 9 5.73 -16.91 -50.87
CA VAL A 9 6.29 -15.61 -50.45
C VAL A 9 5.28 -14.80 -49.65
N LEU A 10 4.00 -14.77 -50.08
CA LEU A 10 2.94 -14.06 -49.37
C LEU A 10 2.64 -14.65 -47.97
N LEU A 11 2.65 -15.97 -47.85
CA LEU A 11 2.48 -16.63 -46.55
C LEU A 11 3.67 -16.36 -45.63
N LEU A 12 4.90 -16.37 -46.17
CA LEU A 12 6.10 -16.08 -45.40
C LEU A 12 6.09 -14.65 -44.87
N THR A 13 5.70 -13.66 -45.70
CA THR A 13 5.59 -12.27 -45.24
C THR A 13 4.50 -12.09 -44.19
N MET A 14 3.35 -12.77 -44.32
CA MET A 14 2.30 -12.76 -43.30
C MET A 14 2.79 -13.32 -41.96
N VAL A 15 3.53 -14.45 -41.96
CA VAL A 15 4.05 -15.06 -40.74
C VAL A 15 5.09 -14.15 -40.07
N VAL A 16 6.00 -13.56 -40.86
CA VAL A 16 7.00 -12.61 -40.33
C VAL A 16 6.32 -11.38 -39.76
N ALA A 17 5.34 -10.81 -40.45
CA ALA A 17 4.58 -9.66 -39.96
C ALA A 17 3.84 -9.99 -38.65
N SER A 18 3.23 -11.17 -38.56
CA SER A 18 2.58 -11.65 -37.33
C SER A 18 3.58 -11.80 -36.19
N ALA A 19 4.75 -12.38 -36.43
CA ALA A 19 5.78 -12.56 -35.41
C ALA A 19 6.27 -11.21 -34.87
N LEU A 20 6.55 -10.25 -35.76
CA LEU A 20 6.95 -8.90 -35.37
C LEU A 20 5.86 -8.16 -34.60
N SER A 21 4.60 -8.29 -35.03
CA SER A 21 3.45 -7.68 -34.34
C SER A 21 3.31 -8.21 -32.91
N VAL A 22 3.43 -9.52 -32.70
CA VAL A 22 3.36 -10.13 -31.36
C VAL A 22 4.49 -9.61 -30.47
N VAL A 23 5.71 -9.51 -30.98
CA VAL A 23 6.85 -8.98 -30.21
C VAL A 23 6.62 -7.52 -29.82
N TYR A 24 6.12 -6.71 -30.76
CA TYR A 24 5.82 -5.31 -30.51
C TYR A 24 4.75 -5.14 -29.41
N VAL A 25 3.63 -5.86 -29.51
CA VAL A 25 2.56 -5.82 -28.50
C VAL A 25 3.07 -6.28 -27.13
N LYS A 26 3.91 -7.33 -27.08
CA LYS A 26 4.50 -7.81 -25.83
C LYS A 26 5.44 -6.78 -25.20
N TYR A 27 6.24 -6.10 -26.01
CA TYR A 27 7.14 -5.05 -25.54
C TYR A 27 6.37 -3.86 -24.97
N ASP A 28 5.36 -3.38 -25.70
CA ASP A 28 4.53 -2.26 -25.25
C ASP A 28 3.75 -2.60 -23.96
N ALA A 29 3.16 -3.79 -23.91
CA ALA A 29 2.53 -4.30 -22.69
C ALA A 29 3.50 -4.34 -21.50
N ARG A 30 4.77 -4.71 -21.74
CA ARG A 30 5.79 -4.74 -20.68
C ARG A 30 6.14 -3.33 -20.20
N LEU A 31 6.19 -2.35 -21.10
CA LEU A 31 6.46 -0.96 -20.74
C LEU A 31 5.31 -0.37 -19.90
N MET A 32 4.07 -0.53 -20.37
CA MET A 32 2.86 -0.11 -19.65
C MET A 32 2.76 -0.78 -18.27
N PHE A 33 3.06 -2.09 -18.21
CA PHE A 33 3.05 -2.83 -16.95
C PHE A 33 4.10 -2.30 -15.96
N ASN A 34 5.30 -1.93 -16.43
CA ASN A 34 6.33 -1.37 -15.56
C ASN A 34 5.90 -0.02 -14.96
N GLN A 35 5.22 0.83 -15.73
CA GLN A 35 4.68 2.10 -15.25
C GLN A 35 3.62 1.87 -14.17
N LEU A 36 2.67 0.97 -14.43
CA LEU A 36 1.66 0.57 -13.44
C LEU A 36 2.29 0.06 -12.14
N GLN A 37 3.30 -0.81 -12.25
CA GLN A 37 4.02 -1.35 -11.10
C GLN A 37 4.82 -0.29 -10.33
N GLN A 38 5.18 0.83 -10.95
CA GLN A 38 5.84 1.94 -10.26
C GLN A 38 4.84 2.70 -9.39
N GLU A 39 3.67 3.05 -9.94
CA GLU A 39 2.63 3.75 -9.19
C GLU A 39 2.09 2.92 -8.02
N LEU A 40 1.86 1.61 -8.24
CA LEU A 40 1.43 0.71 -7.18
C LEU A 40 2.45 0.62 -6.03
N ARG A 41 3.75 0.63 -6.35
CA ARG A 41 4.81 0.63 -5.32
C ARG A 41 4.80 1.92 -4.50
N GLU A 42 4.51 3.06 -5.13
CA GLU A 42 4.39 4.33 -4.41
C GLU A 42 3.16 4.34 -3.51
N GLN A 43 2.03 3.82 -4.00
CA GLN A 43 0.83 3.66 -3.20
C GLN A 43 1.08 2.78 -1.97
N ASP A 44 1.74 1.63 -2.14
CA ASP A 44 2.09 0.74 -1.03
C ASP A 44 3.03 1.44 -0.03
N ARG A 45 4.02 2.20 -0.51
CA ARG A 45 4.94 2.97 0.34
C ARG A 45 4.19 3.98 1.21
N LEU A 46 3.29 4.75 0.60
CA LEU A 46 2.46 5.73 1.31
C LEU A 46 1.50 5.06 2.31
N GLY A 47 0.96 3.89 1.96
CA GLY A 47 0.12 3.10 2.86
C GLY A 47 0.86 2.64 4.12
N VAL A 48 2.10 2.19 3.97
CA VAL A 48 2.97 1.83 5.10
C VAL A 48 3.28 3.06 5.96
N GLU A 49 3.62 4.19 5.34
CA GLU A 49 3.90 5.44 6.04
C GLU A 49 2.68 5.93 6.83
N TRP A 50 1.50 5.89 6.23
CA TRP A 50 0.24 6.22 6.89
C TRP A 50 -0.05 5.33 8.10
N ASN A 51 0.14 4.01 7.95
CA ASN A 51 -0.03 3.07 9.07
C ASN A 51 0.93 3.38 10.22
N ASN A 52 2.19 3.71 9.92
CA ASN A 52 3.16 4.11 10.94
C ASN A 52 2.74 5.40 11.65
N LEU A 53 2.33 6.43 10.90
CA LEU A 53 1.84 7.69 11.48
C LEU A 53 0.61 7.48 12.36
N GLN A 54 -0.28 6.56 11.99
CA GLN A 54 -1.45 6.23 12.79
C GLN A 54 -1.05 5.53 14.10
N LEU A 55 -0.06 4.63 14.06
CA LEU A 55 0.49 3.99 15.27
C LEU A 55 1.17 5.01 16.19
N GLU A 56 1.93 5.95 15.62
CA GLU A 56 2.51 7.06 16.38
C GLU A 56 1.41 7.90 17.05
N GLN A 57 0.38 8.31 16.31
CA GLN A 57 -0.74 9.09 16.85
C GLN A 57 -1.50 8.36 17.97
N ASN A 58 -1.78 7.07 17.81
CA ASN A 58 -2.46 6.28 18.84
C ASN A 58 -1.63 6.20 20.14
N THR A 59 -0.30 6.18 20.03
CA THR A 59 0.62 6.19 21.18
C THR A 59 0.57 7.53 21.94
N TYR A 60 0.39 8.65 21.23
CA TYR A 60 0.27 9.98 21.84
C TYR A 60 -1.16 10.33 22.31
N ALA A 61 -2.20 9.72 21.75
CA ALA A 61 -3.60 10.11 21.98
C ALA A 61 -4.25 9.48 23.22
N SER A 62 -3.89 8.24 23.60
CA SER A 62 -4.74 7.49 24.55
C SER A 62 -4.45 7.74 26.04
N ASN A 63 -3.20 7.83 26.48
CA ASN A 63 -2.90 7.77 27.93
C ASN A 63 -2.08 8.95 28.45
N ASN A 64 -1.03 9.39 27.73
CA ASN A 64 -0.11 10.37 28.27
C ASN A 64 -0.73 11.77 28.43
N LYS A 65 -1.49 12.25 27.44
CA LYS A 65 -2.07 13.60 27.48
C LYS A 65 -3.13 13.75 28.58
N ILE A 66 -4.01 12.75 28.73
CA ILE A 66 -5.08 12.78 29.73
C ILE A 66 -4.48 12.65 31.14
N GLU A 67 -3.53 11.74 31.34
CA GLU A 67 -2.90 11.55 32.65
C GLU A 67 -2.05 12.76 33.06
N GLN A 68 -1.33 13.37 32.12
CA GLN A 68 -0.53 14.56 32.40
C GLN A 68 -1.41 15.76 32.71
N LEU A 69 -2.51 15.98 31.96
CA LEU A 69 -3.50 17.03 32.25
C LEU A 69 -4.22 16.80 33.58
N ALA A 70 -4.58 15.55 33.91
CA ALA A 70 -5.17 15.18 35.20
C ALA A 70 -4.22 15.47 36.37
N ARG A 71 -2.93 15.15 36.22
CA ARG A 71 -1.91 15.41 37.25
C ARG A 71 -1.58 16.89 37.39
N THR A 72 -1.50 17.64 36.30
CA THR A 72 -1.05 19.05 36.33
C THR A 72 -2.17 20.06 36.52
N THR A 73 -3.31 19.91 35.86
CA THR A 73 -4.43 20.87 35.95
C THR A 73 -5.38 20.54 37.10
N LEU A 74 -5.62 19.25 37.36
CA LEU A 74 -6.53 18.80 38.41
C LEU A 74 -5.81 18.36 39.69
N ASN A 75 -4.47 18.41 39.71
CA ASN A 75 -3.62 17.99 40.83
C ASN A 75 -3.96 16.57 41.34
N LEU A 76 -4.45 15.71 40.43
CA LEU A 76 -4.86 14.36 40.77
C LEU A 76 -3.62 13.52 41.07
N ARG A 77 -3.58 13.01 42.30
CA ARG A 77 -2.58 12.05 42.80
C ARG A 77 -3.22 10.68 42.92
N VAL A 78 -2.44 9.64 42.63
CA VAL A 78 -2.90 8.26 42.84
C VAL A 78 -3.17 8.10 44.34
N PRO A 79 -4.40 7.74 44.76
CA PRO A 79 -4.74 7.66 46.17
C PRO A 79 -3.86 6.62 46.86
N ALA A 80 -3.34 6.96 48.02
CA ALA A 80 -2.60 6.01 48.84
C ALA A 80 -3.57 4.94 49.39
N PRO A 81 -3.10 3.74 49.76
CA PRO A 81 -3.97 2.67 50.30
C PRO A 81 -4.81 3.12 51.51
N GLU A 82 -4.32 4.12 52.23
CA GLU A 82 -4.94 4.77 53.38
C GLU A 82 -6.11 5.73 53.03
N ASP A 83 -6.22 6.17 51.79
CA ASP A 83 -7.31 7.04 51.29
C ASP A 83 -8.48 6.25 50.69
N VAL A 84 -8.38 4.92 50.61
CA VAL A 84 -9.37 4.05 49.94
C VAL A 84 -10.37 3.48 50.95
N VAL A 85 -11.58 4.02 50.96
CA VAL A 85 -12.70 3.50 51.77
C VAL A 85 -13.52 2.51 50.94
N TYR A 86 -13.48 1.24 51.33
CA TYR A 86 -14.32 0.20 50.73
C TYR A 86 -15.76 0.31 51.24
N VAL A 87 -16.68 0.75 50.38
CA VAL A 87 -18.10 0.75 50.68
C VAL A 87 -18.71 -0.56 50.19
N LYS A 88 -19.16 -1.40 51.14
CA LYS A 88 -19.83 -2.66 50.84
C LYS A 88 -21.29 -2.36 50.48
N ILE A 89 -21.63 -2.48 49.20
CA ILE A 89 -23.01 -2.37 48.74
C ILE A 89 -23.74 -3.66 49.16
N LYS A 90 -24.88 -3.50 49.84
CA LYS A 90 -25.68 -4.58 50.44
C LYS A 90 -26.63 -5.20 49.43
#